data_AF-A0A1I8ARP4-F1
#
_entry.id   AF-A0A1I8ARP4-F1
#
_cell.length_a   1.000
_cell.length_b   1.000
_cell.length_c   1.000
_cell.angle_alpha   90.00
_cell.angle_beta   90.00
_cell.angle_gamma   90.00
#
_symmetry.space_group_name_H-M   'P 1'
#
loop_
_entity.id
_entity.type
_entity.pdbx_description
1 polymer ?
#
loop_
_entity_poly.entity_id
_entity_poly.type
_entity_poly.pdbx_seq_one_letter_code
_entity_poly.pdbx_strand_id
1 'polypeptide(L)'
;GVIEVFEVHLIMDSLSFVFYNRLASLLEKEDLRKISFELGGRNLKKVCKVHSEQRRKVTLLILETPGGDWEFSVGQEPNRRLTDLKKHEYVEKVMVVNHLNDPPYDAPFFWKDSLERTLRLLPRYLRRAEFEWDFEGNAEKNDKKSCLFLTSGLSKVPFTDVEIPHIDHRS
;
A
#
# COMPACT_ATOMS: atom_id res chain seq x y z
N GLY A 1 10.21 27.62 20.77
CA GLY A 1 11.39 27.02 21.41
C GLY A 1 11.01 25.94 22.41
N VAL A 2 10.95 26.26 23.70
CA VAL A 2 10.62 25.28 24.77
C VAL A 2 9.12 25.25 25.08
N ILE A 3 8.41 26.37 24.97
CA ILE A 3 6.99 26.48 25.35
C ILE A 3 6.08 25.66 24.41
N GLU A 4 6.34 25.70 23.10
CA GLU A 4 5.54 24.95 22.11
C GLU A 4 5.67 23.43 22.27
N VAL A 5 6.84 22.90 22.62
CA VAL A 5 7.06 21.45 22.77
C VAL A 5 6.35 20.90 24.01
N PHE A 6 6.32 21.68 25.09
CA PHE A 6 5.62 21.32 26.33
C PHE A 6 4.09 21.38 26.17
N GLU A 7 3.59 22.38 25.45
CA GLU A 7 2.15 22.53 25.19
C GLU A 7 1.63 21.41 24.28
N VAL A 8 2.38 21.03 23.24
CA VAL A 8 2.05 19.89 22.37
C VAL A 8 2.02 18.56 23.14
N HIS A 9 2.96 18.34 24.08
CA HIS A 9 2.96 17.15 24.94
C HIS A 9 1.71 17.07 25.82
N LEU A 10 1.35 18.16 26.51
CA LEU A 10 0.20 18.22 27.40
C LEU A 10 -1.14 18.08 26.65
N ILE A 11 -1.24 18.65 25.44
CA ILE A 11 -2.42 18.48 24.58
C ILE A 11 -2.58 17.00 24.22
N MET A 12 -1.50 16.34 23.80
CA MET A 12 -1.55 14.91 23.45
C MET A 12 -1.97 14.03 24.62
N ASP A 13 -1.46 14.27 25.83
CA ASP A 13 -1.82 13.50 27.04
C ASP A 13 -3.33 13.45 27.32
N SER A 14 -4.08 14.47 26.88
CA SER A 14 -5.54 14.56 27.05
C SER A 14 -6.36 13.95 25.90
N LEU A 15 -5.72 13.52 24.80
CA LEU A 15 -6.43 13.03 23.62
C LEU A 15 -7.02 11.63 23.84
N SER A 16 -8.20 11.42 23.25
CA SER A 16 -8.93 10.17 23.39
C SER A 16 -8.20 8.99 22.72
N PHE A 17 -8.49 7.76 23.16
CA PHE A 17 -8.02 6.54 22.49
C PHE A 17 -8.35 6.52 20.99
N VAL A 18 -9.49 7.11 20.59
CA VAL A 18 -9.92 7.21 19.19
C VAL A 18 -8.92 8.05 18.37
N PHE A 19 -8.40 9.14 18.92
CA PHE A 19 -7.36 9.94 18.27
C PHE A 19 -6.11 9.10 18.02
N TYR A 20 -5.61 8.43 19.05
CA TYR A 20 -4.41 7.59 18.94
C TYR A 20 -4.59 6.41 17.99
N ASN A 21 -5.77 5.80 17.98
CA ASN A 21 -6.11 4.73 17.05
C ASN A 21 -6.16 5.23 15.59
N ARG A 22 -6.71 6.43 15.36
CA ARG A 22 -6.71 7.07 14.05
C ARG A 22 -5.30 7.45 13.60
N LEU A 23 -4.51 8.02 14.50
CA LEU A 23 -3.11 8.35 14.24
C LEU A 23 -2.30 7.09 13.89
N ALA A 24 -2.45 6.00 14.67
CA ALA A 24 -1.83 4.71 14.40
C ALA A 24 -2.23 4.11 13.04
N SER A 25 -3.41 4.42 12.51
CA SER A 25 -3.83 3.98 11.18
C SER A 25 -3.18 4.75 10.03
N LEU A 26 -2.68 5.97 10.31
CA LEU A 26 -2.07 6.84 9.31
C LEU A 26 -0.54 6.72 9.27
N LEU A 27 0.09 6.40 10.40
CA LEU A 27 1.54 6.39 10.56
C LEU A 27 2.16 5.01 10.34
N GLU A 28 3.32 4.94 9.67
CA GLU A 28 4.18 3.76 9.63
C GLU A 28 5.11 3.69 10.85
N LYS A 29 5.78 2.54 11.02
CA LYS A 29 6.71 2.27 12.13
C LYS A 29 7.84 3.30 12.18
N GLU A 30 8.28 3.76 11.02
CA GLU A 30 9.32 4.78 10.87
C GLU A 30 8.85 6.15 11.31
N ASP A 31 7.62 6.53 10.95
CA ASP A 31 7.03 7.80 11.36
C ASP A 31 6.86 7.83 12.88
N LEU A 32 6.43 6.70 13.47
CA LEU A 32 6.38 6.53 14.92
C LEU A 32 7.76 6.61 15.56
N ARG A 33 8.80 6.04 14.94
CA ARG A 33 10.18 6.18 15.44
C ARG A 33 10.65 7.64 15.43
N LYS A 34 10.36 8.40 14.38
CA LYS A 34 10.67 9.84 14.30
C LYS A 34 9.93 10.64 15.38
N ILE A 35 8.61 10.46 15.46
CA ILE A 35 7.76 11.07 16.50
C ILE A 35 8.25 10.68 17.90
N SER A 36 8.73 9.44 18.11
CA SER A 36 9.29 9.00 19.40
C SER A 36 10.51 9.76 19.84
N PHE A 37 11.36 10.07 18.86
CA PHE A 37 12.60 10.76 19.08
C PHE A 37 12.33 12.23 19.45
N GLU A 38 11.27 12.80 18.89
CA GLU A 38 10.88 14.20 19.08
C GLU A 38 9.96 14.45 20.29
N LEU A 39 9.10 13.49 20.68
CA LEU A 39 7.94 13.74 21.55
C LEU A 39 7.86 12.90 22.85
N GLY A 40 8.96 12.32 23.33
CA GLY A 40 8.99 11.69 24.67
C GLY A 40 8.11 10.43 24.89
N GLY A 41 8.51 9.56 25.81
CA GLY A 41 8.14 8.12 25.76
C GLY A 41 6.73 7.68 26.18
N ARG A 42 5.88 8.49 26.83
CA ARG A 42 4.63 7.97 27.46
C ARG A 42 3.47 7.76 26.47
N ASN A 43 3.24 8.70 25.53
CA ASN A 43 2.09 8.64 24.60
C ASN A 43 2.34 7.78 23.37
N LEU A 44 3.59 7.76 22.92
CA LEU A 44 4.02 6.91 21.82
C LEU A 44 3.76 5.43 22.09
N LYS A 45 3.81 5.00 23.36
CA LYS A 45 3.60 3.61 23.76
C LYS A 45 2.22 3.08 23.36
N LYS A 46 1.16 3.92 23.42
CA LYS A 46 -0.21 3.50 23.02
C LYS A 46 -0.35 3.37 21.51
N VAL A 47 0.20 4.32 20.75
CA VAL A 47 0.18 4.29 19.27
C VAL A 47 1.05 3.16 18.73
N CYS A 48 2.25 3.00 19.28
CA CYS A 48 3.15 1.89 18.95
C CYS A 48 2.53 0.54 19.28
N LYS A 49 1.76 0.41 20.37
CA LYS A 49 1.07 -0.83 20.70
C LYS A 49 0.03 -1.21 19.64
N VAL A 50 -0.85 -0.28 19.25
CA VAL A 50 -1.84 -0.53 18.18
C VAL A 50 -1.13 -0.85 16.86
N HIS A 51 -0.07 -0.11 16.53
CA HIS A 51 0.72 -0.36 15.34
C HIS A 51 1.44 -1.73 15.37
N SER A 52 2.01 -2.16 16.49
CA SER A 52 2.73 -3.44 16.55
C SER A 52 1.79 -4.65 16.59
N GLU A 53 0.64 -4.52 17.23
CA GLU A 53 -0.27 -5.64 17.49
C GLU A 53 -1.28 -5.86 16.36
N GLN A 54 -1.71 -4.80 15.68
CA GLN A 54 -2.88 -4.86 14.79
C GLN A 54 -2.57 -4.53 13.33
N ARG A 55 -1.43 -3.87 13.07
CA ARG A 55 -1.10 -3.40 11.73
C ARG A 55 -0.60 -4.54 10.87
N ARG A 56 -1.19 -4.71 9.69
CA ARG A 56 -0.76 -5.71 8.71
C ARG A 56 -0.59 -5.07 7.36
N LYS A 57 0.53 -5.40 6.74
CA LYS A 57 0.86 -4.98 5.39
C LYS A 57 0.44 -6.08 4.43
N VAL A 58 -0.12 -5.67 3.29
CA VAL A 58 -0.66 -6.59 2.29
C VAL A 58 -0.10 -6.21 0.92
N THR A 59 0.22 -7.21 0.11
CA THR A 59 0.51 -7.02 -1.31
C THR A 59 -0.75 -7.26 -2.11
N LEU A 60 -1.04 -6.35 -3.03
CA LEU A 60 -2.00 -6.56 -4.12
C LEU A 60 -1.25 -7.07 -5.33
N LEU A 61 -1.58 -8.28 -5.77
CA LEU A 61 -1.13 -8.85 -7.03
C LEU A 61 -2.20 -8.58 -8.10
N ILE A 62 -1.77 -8.09 -9.25
CA ILE A 62 -2.60 -7.85 -10.42
C ILE A 62 -2.01 -8.68 -11.56
N LEU A 63 -2.73 -9.72 -11.99
CA LEU A 63 -2.30 -10.66 -13.01
C LEU A 63 -3.07 -10.42 -14.31
N GLU A 64 -2.37 -10.24 -15.43
CA GLU A 64 -2.99 -10.32 -16.75
C GLU A 64 -2.98 -11.78 -17.23
N THR A 65 -4.15 -12.30 -17.55
CA THR A 65 -4.30 -13.64 -18.12
C THR A 65 -3.92 -13.67 -19.60
N PRO A 66 -3.62 -14.85 -20.18
CA PRO A 66 -3.33 -14.96 -21.62
C PRO A 66 -4.45 -14.45 -22.55
N GLY A 67 -5.69 -14.38 -22.06
CA GLY A 67 -6.84 -13.84 -22.80
C GLY A 67 -6.95 -12.31 -22.76
N GLY A 68 -6.09 -11.61 -22.02
CA GLY A 68 -6.17 -10.17 -21.80
C GLY A 68 -7.13 -9.74 -20.68
N ASP A 69 -7.74 -10.70 -19.97
CA ASP A 69 -8.51 -10.43 -18.74
C ASP A 69 -7.57 -10.20 -17.55
N TRP A 70 -8.09 -9.54 -16.51
CA TRP A 70 -7.35 -9.22 -15.29
C TRP A 70 -7.88 -9.99 -14.08
N GLU A 71 -6.94 -10.49 -13.30
CA GLU A 71 -7.16 -11.22 -12.06
C GLU A 71 -6.40 -10.55 -10.90
N PHE A 72 -6.96 -10.65 -9.71
CA PHE A 72 -6.46 -9.94 -8.53
C PHE A 72 -6.29 -10.89 -7.36
N SER A 73 -5.28 -10.66 -6.53
CA SER A 73 -5.09 -11.35 -5.26
C SER A 73 -4.63 -10.36 -4.19
N VAL A 74 -5.17 -10.50 -2.98
CA VAL A 74 -4.94 -9.59 -1.85
C VAL A 74 -4.52 -10.41 -0.64
N GLY A 75 -3.22 -10.43 -0.35
CA GLY A 75 -2.65 -11.22 0.75
C GLY A 75 -2.73 -12.73 0.51
N GLN A 76 -2.86 -13.49 1.59
CA GLN A 76 -2.78 -14.96 1.56
C GLN A 76 -4.15 -15.64 1.73
N GLU A 77 -5.16 -14.97 2.26
CA GLU A 77 -6.45 -15.63 2.49
C GLU A 77 -7.22 -15.86 1.18
N PRO A 78 -7.82 -17.05 1.01
CA PRO A 78 -8.65 -17.33 -0.14
C PRO A 78 -9.89 -16.43 -0.15
N ASN A 79 -10.36 -16.05 -1.35
CA ASN A 79 -11.52 -15.18 -1.58
C ASN A 79 -11.41 -13.76 -0.99
N ARG A 80 -10.24 -13.32 -0.55
CA ARG A 80 -10.06 -11.99 0.03
C ARG A 80 -10.03 -10.90 -1.03
N ARG A 81 -10.84 -9.86 -0.85
CA ARG A 81 -10.90 -8.66 -1.71
C ARG A 81 -10.35 -7.44 -0.99
N LEU A 82 -10.08 -6.37 -1.74
CA LEU A 82 -9.69 -5.07 -1.18
C LEU A 82 -10.70 -4.54 -0.17
N THR A 83 -11.99 -4.78 -0.40
CA THR A 83 -13.08 -4.36 0.50
C THR A 83 -13.10 -5.10 1.83
N ASP A 84 -12.41 -6.23 1.91
CA ASP A 84 -12.35 -7.08 3.12
C ASP A 84 -11.15 -6.71 4.01
N LEU A 85 -10.30 -5.77 3.57
CA LEU A 85 -9.22 -5.22 4.39
C LEU A 85 -9.79 -4.54 5.64
N LYS A 86 -9.33 -4.99 6.81
CA LYS A 86 -9.72 -4.41 8.09
C LYS A 86 -9.04 -3.04 8.28
N LYS A 87 -9.50 -2.29 9.27
CA LYS A 87 -9.06 -0.92 9.60
C LYS A 87 -7.52 -0.73 9.68
N HIS A 88 -6.78 -1.76 10.07
CA HIS A 88 -5.33 -1.72 10.27
C HIS A 88 -4.55 -2.44 9.17
N GLU A 89 -5.23 -2.79 8.09
CA GLU A 89 -4.67 -3.46 6.94
C GLU A 89 -4.68 -2.51 5.76
N TYR A 90 -3.58 -2.49 5.02
CA TYR A 90 -3.42 -1.64 3.86
C TYR A 90 -2.50 -2.31 2.86
N VAL A 91 -2.64 -1.86 1.62
CA VAL A 91 -1.77 -2.28 0.53
C VAL A 91 -0.49 -1.47 0.61
N GLU A 92 0.62 -2.14 0.90
CA GLU A 92 1.96 -1.54 0.90
C GLU A 92 2.69 -1.75 -0.43
N LYS A 93 2.22 -2.69 -1.24
CA LYS A 93 2.83 -3.01 -2.52
C LYS A 93 1.77 -3.41 -3.52
N VAL A 94 1.81 -2.80 -4.70
CA VAL A 94 1.02 -3.16 -5.86
C VAL A 94 1.99 -3.75 -6.87
N MET A 95 1.79 -5.01 -7.23
CA MET A 95 2.63 -5.71 -8.20
C MET A 95 1.77 -6.13 -9.38
N VAL A 96 2.15 -5.70 -10.58
CA VAL A 96 1.47 -6.04 -11.83
C VAL A 96 2.33 -7.02 -12.61
N VAL A 97 1.76 -8.18 -12.96
CA VAL A 97 2.48 -9.27 -13.63
C VAL A 97 1.62 -9.92 -14.72
N ASN A 98 2.23 -10.63 -15.67
CA ASN A 98 1.54 -11.47 -16.67
C ASN A 98 1.79 -12.97 -16.51
N HIS A 99 2.62 -13.34 -15.54
CA HIS A 99 2.92 -14.71 -15.16
C HIS A 99 3.52 -14.69 -13.75
N LEU A 100 3.47 -15.81 -13.04
CA LEU A 100 4.05 -15.93 -11.70
C LEU A 100 5.18 -16.94 -11.77
N ASN A 101 6.41 -16.45 -11.94
CA ASN A 101 7.61 -17.31 -11.88
C ASN A 101 7.86 -17.80 -10.45
N ASP A 102 7.75 -16.89 -9.47
CA ASP A 102 7.78 -17.19 -8.04
C ASP A 102 6.71 -16.33 -7.34
N PRO A 103 5.48 -16.83 -7.13
CA PRO A 103 4.50 -16.06 -6.39
C PRO A 103 5.04 -15.80 -4.98
N PRO A 104 4.88 -14.59 -4.42
CA PRO A 104 5.37 -14.28 -3.07
C PRO A 104 4.70 -15.10 -1.95
N TYR A 105 3.74 -15.98 -2.29
CA TYR A 105 2.88 -16.73 -1.37
C TYR A 105 2.61 -18.16 -1.87
N ASP A 106 2.37 -19.08 -0.94
CA ASP A 106 1.86 -20.42 -1.23
C ASP A 106 0.43 -20.33 -1.78
N ALA A 107 0.28 -20.53 -3.09
CA ALA A 107 -1.00 -20.61 -3.81
C ALA A 107 -1.96 -19.40 -3.62
N PRO A 108 -1.60 -18.19 -4.12
CA PRO A 108 -2.50 -17.04 -4.08
C PRO A 108 -3.84 -17.33 -4.77
N PHE A 109 -4.94 -17.03 -4.08
CA PHE A 109 -6.27 -17.10 -4.69
C PHE A 109 -6.52 -15.88 -5.57
N PHE A 110 -6.80 -16.11 -6.85
CA PHE A 110 -7.13 -15.07 -7.80
C PHE A 110 -8.62 -14.98 -8.05
N TRP A 111 -9.11 -13.75 -8.16
CA TRP A 111 -10.48 -13.47 -8.56
C TRP A 111 -10.50 -12.51 -9.74
N LYS A 112 -11.47 -12.72 -10.64
CA LYS A 112 -11.69 -11.86 -11.80
C LYS A 112 -12.45 -10.60 -11.40
N ASP A 113 -11.99 -9.44 -11.88
CA ASP A 113 -12.73 -8.17 -11.80
C ASP A 113 -12.42 -7.27 -13.00
N SER A 114 -13.19 -6.19 -13.10
CA SER A 114 -12.83 -5.06 -13.94
C SER A 114 -11.60 -4.34 -13.37
N LEU A 115 -10.56 -4.22 -14.20
CA LEU A 115 -9.38 -3.43 -13.88
C LEU A 115 -9.73 -1.99 -13.50
N GLU A 116 -10.59 -1.33 -14.27
CA GLU A 116 -11.03 0.04 -14.00
C GLU A 116 -11.69 0.16 -12.62
N ARG A 117 -12.57 -0.79 -12.27
CA ARG A 117 -13.24 -0.82 -10.97
C ARG A 117 -12.24 -0.95 -9.83
N THR A 118 -11.30 -1.87 -9.94
CA THR A 118 -10.26 -2.09 -8.93
C THR A 118 -9.39 -0.85 -8.77
N LEU A 119 -8.88 -0.29 -9.86
CA LEU A 119 -8.03 0.91 -9.84
C LEU A 119 -8.75 2.14 -9.25
N ARG A 120 -10.07 2.25 -9.42
CA ARG A 120 -10.86 3.33 -8.81
C ARG A 120 -10.96 3.22 -7.28
N LEU A 121 -10.99 1.99 -6.74
CA LEU A 121 -11.10 1.73 -5.30
C LEU A 121 -9.75 1.71 -4.60
N LEU A 122 -8.72 1.23 -5.30
CA LEU A 122 -7.38 0.97 -4.77
C LEU A 122 -6.75 2.15 -3.99
N PRO A 123 -6.83 3.43 -4.43
CA PRO A 123 -6.28 4.56 -3.68
C PRO A 123 -6.73 4.66 -2.21
N ARG A 124 -7.91 4.13 -1.86
CA ARG A 124 -8.43 4.16 -0.48
C ARG A 124 -7.66 3.24 0.45
N TYR A 125 -7.03 2.20 -0.09
CA TYR A 125 -6.36 1.14 0.64
C TYR A 125 -4.83 1.26 0.61
N LEU A 126 -4.28 2.17 -0.21
CA LEU A 126 -2.83 2.38 -0.32
C LEU A 126 -2.30 3.24 0.83
N ARG A 127 -1.16 2.83 1.39
CA ARG A 127 -0.38 3.60 2.37
C ARG A 127 1.10 3.40 2.10
N ARG A 128 1.79 4.50 1.75
CA ARG A 128 3.23 4.50 1.42
C ARG A 128 3.58 3.30 0.55
N ALA A 129 2.78 3.12 -0.49
CA ALA A 129 2.81 1.91 -1.28
C ALA A 129 3.95 1.98 -2.29
N GLU A 130 4.53 0.83 -2.58
CA GLU A 130 5.40 0.61 -3.72
C GLU A 130 4.55 0.17 -4.92
N PHE A 131 4.97 0.55 -6.11
CA PHE A 131 4.41 0.07 -7.37
C PHE A 131 5.50 -0.66 -8.14
N GLU A 132 5.26 -1.92 -8.46
CA GLU A 132 6.16 -2.75 -9.25
C GLU A 132 5.43 -3.29 -10.48
N TRP A 133 6.05 -3.11 -11.64
CA TRP A 133 5.58 -3.61 -12.91
C TRP A 133 6.52 -4.68 -13.43
N ASP A 134 6.23 -5.94 -13.14
CA ASP A 134 7.04 -7.06 -13.62
C ASP A 134 6.30 -7.79 -14.75
N PHE A 135 6.43 -7.24 -15.95
CA PHE A 135 5.70 -7.69 -17.12
C PHE A 135 6.67 -8.07 -18.23
N GLU A 136 6.78 -9.37 -18.51
CA GLU A 136 7.59 -9.87 -19.62
C GLU A 136 6.90 -9.57 -20.97
N GLY A 137 7.61 -8.94 -21.90
CA GLY A 137 7.03 -8.60 -23.20
C GLY A 137 7.82 -7.57 -24.01
N ASN A 138 7.23 -7.15 -25.13
CA ASN A 138 7.82 -6.08 -25.94
C ASN A 138 7.64 -4.71 -25.28
N ALA A 139 8.55 -3.79 -25.64
CA ALA A 139 8.61 -2.41 -25.15
C ALA A 139 7.28 -1.64 -25.26
N GLU A 140 6.74 -1.62 -26.47
CA GLU A 140 5.59 -0.81 -26.85
C GLU A 140 4.31 -1.25 -26.12
N LYS A 141 4.12 -2.57 -25.94
CA LYS A 141 2.98 -3.13 -25.22
C LYS A 141 3.07 -2.80 -23.73
N ASN A 142 4.26 -2.92 -23.16
CA ASN A 142 4.49 -2.60 -21.76
C ASN A 142 4.29 -1.12 -21.47
N ASP A 143 4.79 -0.23 -22.34
CA ASP A 143 4.62 1.22 -22.19
C ASP A 143 3.14 1.64 -22.27
N LYS A 144 2.40 1.12 -23.26
CA LYS A 144 0.95 1.38 -23.38
C LYS A 144 0.16 0.91 -22.16
N LYS A 145 0.53 -0.24 -21.60
CA LYS A 145 -0.15 -0.83 -20.45
C LYS A 145 0.22 -0.15 -19.13
N SER A 146 1.50 0.13 -18.89
CA SER A 146 1.94 0.87 -17.71
C SER A 146 1.31 2.26 -17.68
N CYS A 147 1.19 2.92 -18.85
CA CYS A 147 0.46 4.18 -19.00
C CYS A 147 -1.00 4.06 -18.53
N LEU A 148 -1.70 2.95 -18.78
CA LEU A 148 -3.08 2.77 -18.34
C LEU A 148 -3.20 2.78 -16.80
N PHE A 149 -2.23 2.20 -16.11
CA PHE A 149 -2.19 2.21 -14.64
C PHE A 149 -1.78 3.57 -14.10
N LEU A 150 -0.76 4.21 -14.68
CA LEU A 150 -0.29 5.52 -14.26
C LEU A 150 -1.32 6.62 -14.53
N THR A 151 -2.01 6.60 -15.67
CA THR A 151 -3.04 7.59 -16.01
C THR A 151 -4.38 7.36 -15.29
N SER A 152 -4.54 6.22 -14.62
CA SER A 152 -5.68 5.96 -13.76
C SER A 152 -5.73 6.88 -12.53
N GLY A 153 -6.71 6.65 -11.65
CA GLY A 153 -6.76 7.29 -10.34
C GLY A 153 -5.51 7.06 -9.46
N LEU A 154 -4.64 6.12 -9.84
CA LEU A 154 -3.35 5.87 -9.19
C LEU A 154 -2.31 6.97 -9.43
N SER A 155 -2.39 7.76 -10.49
CA SER A 155 -1.51 8.94 -10.71
C SER A 155 -1.45 9.88 -9.51
N LYS A 156 -2.53 9.92 -8.72
CA LYS A 156 -2.70 10.82 -7.58
C LYS A 156 -2.17 10.21 -6.27
N VAL A 157 -1.71 8.96 -6.31
CA VAL A 157 -1.17 8.27 -5.14
C VAL A 157 0.32 8.60 -5.04
N PRO A 158 0.79 9.09 -3.88
CA PRO A 158 2.21 9.28 -3.64
C PRO A 158 2.84 7.93 -3.30
N PHE A 159 3.19 7.15 -4.33
CA PHE A 159 3.98 5.93 -4.17
C PHE A 159 5.36 6.28 -3.57
N THR A 160 5.86 5.41 -2.69
CA THR A 160 7.20 5.57 -2.11
C THR A 160 8.28 5.14 -3.07
N ASP A 161 7.96 4.18 -3.94
CA ASP A 161 8.82 3.72 -5.02
C ASP A 161 7.97 3.28 -6.20
N VAL A 162 8.49 3.47 -7.41
CA VAL A 162 7.83 3.12 -8.67
C VAL A 162 8.87 2.45 -9.56
N GLU A 163 8.79 1.13 -9.63
CA GLU A 163 9.62 0.31 -10.50
C GLU A 163 8.83 -0.05 -11.75
N ILE A 164 9.23 0.53 -12.87
CA ILE A 164 8.72 0.20 -14.20
C ILE A 164 9.94 -0.13 -15.06
N PRO A 165 10.00 -1.32 -15.68
CA PRO A 165 11.11 -1.74 -16.51
C PRO A 165 11.40 -0.68 -17.56
N HIS A 166 12.63 -0.15 -17.55
CA HIS A 166 13.06 0.75 -18.59
C HIS A 166 13.20 -0.04 -19.89
N ILE A 167 12.48 0.39 -20.93
CA ILE A 167 12.55 -0.27 -22.22
C ILE A 167 13.18 0.68 -23.21
N ASP A 168 14.43 0.37 -23.56
CA ASP A 168 15.28 1.19 -24.40
C ASP A 168 14.61 1.39 -25.77
N HIS A 169 14.42 2.65 -26.17
CA HIS A 169 13.82 3.02 -27.46
C HIS A 169 14.85 3.00 -28.61
N ARG A 170 16.07 2.53 -28.37
CA ARG A 170 17.10 2.44 -29.41
C ARG A 170 16.80 1.28 -30.37
N SER A 171 16.05 1.62 -31.42
CA SER A 171 16.00 0.89 -32.69
C SER A 171 17.16 1.32 -33.58
#